data_AF-A0A3N6EPZ1-F1
#
_entry.id   AF-A0A3N6EPZ1-F1
#
_cell.length_a   1.000
_cell.length_b   1.000
_cell.length_c   1.000
_cell.angle_alpha   90.00
_cell.angle_beta   90.00
_cell.angle_gamma   90.00
#
_symmetry.space_group_name_H-M   'P 1'
#
loop_
_entity.id
_entity.type
_entity.pdbx_description
1 polymer ?
#
loop_
_entity_poly.entity_id
_entity_poly.type
_entity_poly.pdbx_seq_one_letter_code
_entity_poly.pdbx_strand_id
1 'polypeptide(L)' 'MALPRRRGLTEQASGAAIDPACRLLRLPPIRHEFNDIADRAVKDQMT' A
#
# COMPACT_ATOMS: atom_id res chain seq x y z
N MET A 1 11.20 -17.65 10.71
CA MET A 1 9.88 -17.57 10.06
C MET A 1 10.06 -17.23 8.59
N ALA A 2 9.72 -18.12 7.66
CA ALA A 2 9.60 -17.76 6.26
C ALA A 2 8.20 -17.14 6.04
N LEU A 3 8.11 -15.90 5.55
CA LEU A 3 6.82 -15.34 5.16
C LEU A 3 6.19 -16.26 4.09
N PRO A 4 4.90 -16.60 4.20
CA PRO A 4 4.22 -17.39 3.18
C PRO A 4 4.40 -16.69 1.84
N ARG A 5 4.89 -17.44 0.83
CA ARG A 5 5.14 -16.91 -0.51
C ARG A 5 3.83 -16.29 -1.00
N ARG A 6 3.79 -14.95 -1.08
CA ARG A 6 2.66 -14.15 -1.54
C ARG A 6 2.35 -14.54 -2.98
N ARG A 7 1.51 -15.56 -3.13
CA ARG A 7 1.16 -16.18 -4.41
C ARG A 7 0.23 -15.20 -5.12
N GLY A 8 0.79 -14.39 -6.02
CA GLY A 8 0.04 -13.44 -6.85
C GLY A 8 -0.50 -12.24 -6.08
N LEU A 9 0.36 -11.44 -5.46
CA LEU A 9 -0.02 -10.06 -5.17
C LEU A 9 0.05 -9.27 -6.47
N THR A 10 -1.10 -9.06 -7.08
CA THR A 10 -1.23 -8.08 -8.17
C THR A 10 -1.13 -6.68 -7.58
N GLU A 11 -0.73 -5.70 -8.40
CA GLU A 11 -0.76 -4.29 -7.99
C GLU A 11 -2.14 -3.89 -7.43
N GLN A 12 -3.20 -4.38 -8.07
CA GLN A 12 -4.58 -4.17 -7.64
C GLN A 12 -4.86 -4.76 -6.24
N ALA A 13 -4.32 -5.94 -5.93
CA ALA A 13 -4.44 -6.54 -4.60
C ALA A 13 -3.67 -5.74 -3.54
N SER A 14 -2.54 -5.16 -3.90
CA SER A 14 -1.77 -4.26 -3.02
C SER A 14 -2.55 -2.98 -2.73
N GLY A 15 -3.13 -2.36 -3.78
CA GLY A 15 -4.04 -1.23 -3.72
C GLY A 15 -5.21 -1.45 -2.75
N ALA A 16 -5.90 -2.57 -2.92
CA ALA A 16 -7.05 -2.95 -2.11
C ALA A 16 -6.72 -3.25 -0.64
N ALA A 17 -5.47 -3.59 -0.31
CA ALA A 17 -5.04 -3.89 1.05
C ALA A 17 -4.75 -2.63 1.90
N ILE A 18 -4.57 -1.48 1.27
CA ILE A 18 -4.27 -0.21 1.96
C ILE A 18 -5.49 0.27 2.77
N ASP A 19 -6.68 0.10 2.20
CA ASP A 19 -7.95 0.50 2.81
C ASP A 19 -8.23 -0.20 4.17
N PRO A 20 -8.24 -1.55 4.23
CA PRO A 20 -8.40 -2.26 5.49
C PRO A 20 -7.24 -1.98 6.46
N ALA A 21 -6.00 -1.80 5.99
CA ALA A 21 -4.88 -1.46 6.86
C ALA A 21 -5.05 -0.10 7.55
N CYS A 22 -5.42 0.94 6.79
CA CYS A 22 -5.69 2.28 7.35
C CYS A 22 -6.86 2.27 8.34
N ARG A 23 -7.88 1.43 8.08
CA ARG A 23 -9.01 1.24 9.01
C ARG A 23 -8.57 0.56 10.31
N LEU A 24 -7.77 -0.51 10.24
CA LEU A 24 -7.25 -1.22 11.41
C LEU A 24 -6.38 -0.33 12.29
N LEU A 25 -5.53 0.49 11.66
CA LEU A 25 -4.63 1.41 12.35
C LEU A 25 -5.32 2.72 12.78
N ARG A 26 -6.60 2.90 12.45
CA ARG A 26 -7.38 4.12 12.73
C ARG A 26 -6.69 5.38 12.19
N LEU A 27 -6.20 5.30 10.96
CA LEU A 27 -5.52 6.39 10.25
C LEU A 27 -6.42 6.97 9.12
N PRO A 28 -7.49 7.72 9.45
CA PRO A 28 -8.36 8.31 8.44
C PRO A 28 -7.70 9.33 7.49
N PRO A 29 -6.77 10.23 7.92
CA PRO A 29 -6.23 11.25 7.02
C PRO A 29 -5.29 10.67 5.96
N ILE A 30 -4.38 9.77 6.35
CA ILE A 30 -3.38 9.22 5.43
C ILE A 30 -4.02 8.41 4.29
N ARG A 31 -5.22 7.86 4.50
CA ARG A 31 -5.94 7.09 3.48
C ARG A 31 -6.26 7.90 2.22
N HIS A 32 -6.49 9.22 2.35
CA HIS A 32 -6.74 10.10 1.20
C HIS A 32 -5.45 10.46 0.45
N GLU A 33 -4.36 10.63 1.18
CA GLU A 33 -3.06 11.05 0.63
C GLU A 33 -2.17 9.88 0.21
N PHE A 34 -2.49 8.65 0.63
CA PHE A 34 -1.64 7.48 0.42
C PHE A 34 -1.28 7.24 -1.05
N ASN A 35 -2.25 7.35 -1.96
CA ASN A 35 -1.98 7.13 -3.39
C ASN A 35 -1.00 8.16 -3.97
N ASP A 36 -1.12 9.43 -3.57
CA ASP A 36 -0.21 10.49 -4.02
C ASP A 36 1.20 10.28 -3.46
N ILE A 37 1.30 9.96 -2.17
CA ILE A 37 2.57 9.64 -1.52
C ILE A 37 3.22 8.40 -2.15
N ALA A 38 2.43 7.37 -2.47
CA ALA A 38 2.91 6.15 -3.10
C ALA A 38 3.39 6.41 -4.54
N ASP A 39 2.63 7.15 -5.35
CA ASP A 39 3.05 7.55 -6.71
C ASP A 39 4.36 8.37 -6.68
N ARG A 40 4.45 9.31 -5.74
CA ARG A 40 5.66 10.10 -5.52
C ARG A 40 6.85 9.24 -5.13
N ALA A 41 6.66 8.30 -4.19
CA ALA A 41 7.70 7.39 -3.73
C ALA A 41 8.15 6.39 -4.82
N VAL A 42 7.25 5.98 -5.71
CA VAL A 42 7.59 5.15 -6.88
C VAL A 42 8.47 5.94 -7.86
N LYS A 43 8.12 7.19 -8.15
CA LYS A 43 8.92 8.07 -9.02
C LYS A 43 10.30 8.36 -8.44
N ASP A 44 10.39 8.63 -7.14
CA ASP A 44 11.64 8.89 -6.42
C ASP A 44 12.56 7.66 -6.44
N GLN A 45 12.04 6.45 -6.25
CA GLN A 45 12.82 5.21 -6.28
C GLN A 45 13.31 4.80 -7.69
N MET A 46 12.81 5.41 -8.75
CA MET A 46 13.23 5.14 -10.14
C MET A 46 14.31 6.11 -10.65
N THR A 47 14.77 7.05 -9.82
CA THR A 47 15.86 8.01 -10.12
C THR A 47 17.11 7.63 -9.35
#